data_AF-A0A0W1ANN6-F1
#
_entry.id   AF-A0A0W1ANN6-F1
#
_cell.length_a   1.000
_cell.length_b   1.000
_cell.length_c   1.000
_cell.angle_alpha   90.00
_cell.angle_beta   90.00
_cell.angle_gamma   90.00
#
_symmetry.space_group_name_H-M   'P 1'
#
loop_
_entity.id
_entity.type
_entity.pdbx_description
1 polymer ?
#
loop_
_entity_poly.entity_id
_entity_poly.type
_entity_poly.pdbx_seq_one_letter_code
_entity_poly.pdbx_strand_id
1 'polypeptide(L)'
;MRTIKKMYETVKPGAFSQVLSAYKGSAPNLITGALSGDLWRHKSVGRTLQQISNPDALKALETQADKNMEEWSKAKSPPPFVVDVVPKDWGVATLDATRRYGKIYSVLNMASSKFPGGSFLQGGSAQEEGLWHRTTCPTSLLSNGVLFDSKKNWFVYDPATEALVLAKTKMSAEELSALRKKRKMDIPEAYKVFFNEQQQVCFRGPEVLVPTSTEDVGFSSRLVADSHLSYLPLSMSRVFPFYELRSAAPELAHLKINWEDESFLEEYRKVLRQSIGAQLDTLIVQGKTNVALSAWGCGEFRNKPEIVARIYKEEIEKRALHFQHLMFPIIDYGRTNNFQVFQEELSGLKLGPTTPLVFSRALSHYGFHTPQPQKPAETQNQNQVSQPLNGSKPV
;
A
#
# COMPACT_ATOMS: atom_id res chain seq x y z
N MET A 1 10.02 -9.99 -28.85
CA MET A 1 9.71 -8.60 -28.49
C MET A 1 8.94 -7.93 -29.62
N ARG A 2 7.65 -8.28 -29.77
CA ARG A 2 6.75 -7.59 -30.72
C ARG A 2 6.20 -6.35 -30.03
N THR A 3 6.73 -5.20 -30.41
CA THR A 3 6.10 -3.87 -30.46
C THR A 3 4.90 -3.67 -29.52
N ILE A 4 5.15 -3.38 -28.24
CA ILE A 4 4.13 -2.84 -27.31
C ILE A 4 4.38 -1.33 -27.17
N LYS A 5 4.27 -0.65 -28.31
CA LYS A 5 3.71 0.70 -28.35
C LYS A 5 2.23 0.52 -28.72
N LYS A 6 1.52 -0.36 -27.99
CA LYS A 6 0.08 -0.56 -28.18
C LYS A 6 -0.62 0.55 -27.41
N MET A 7 -1.00 1.56 -28.19
CA MET A 7 -2.21 2.33 -28.02
C MET A 7 -2.34 3.00 -26.66
N TYR A 8 -1.88 4.26 -26.60
CA TYR A 8 -2.80 5.27 -26.08
C TYR A 8 -4.04 5.20 -26.96
N GLU A 9 -4.98 4.31 -26.65
CA GLU A 9 -6.36 4.66 -26.93
C GLU A 9 -6.60 5.85 -26.02
N THR A 10 -6.35 7.05 -26.54
CA THR A 10 -6.98 8.26 -26.02
C THR A 10 -8.40 7.87 -25.67
N VAL A 11 -8.74 7.93 -24.38
CA VAL A 11 -10.07 7.65 -23.86
C VAL A 11 -11.05 8.29 -24.84
N LYS A 12 -11.76 7.47 -25.62
CA LYS A 12 -12.60 7.98 -26.70
C LYS A 12 -13.61 8.95 -26.09
N PRO A 13 -13.92 10.08 -26.73
CA PRO A 13 -14.99 10.96 -26.26
C PRO A 13 -16.25 10.12 -25.98
N GLY A 14 -16.75 10.15 -24.74
CA GLY A 14 -17.90 9.35 -24.31
C GLY A 14 -17.60 7.96 -23.74
N ALA A 15 -16.34 7.51 -23.64
CA ALA A 15 -15.99 6.22 -23.04
C ALA A 15 -16.42 6.14 -21.56
N PHE A 16 -16.39 7.25 -20.84
CA PHE A 16 -16.88 7.36 -19.45
C PHE A 16 -18.40 7.53 -19.33
N SER A 17 -19.17 7.59 -20.42
CA SER A 17 -20.61 7.86 -20.35
C SER A 17 -21.36 6.87 -19.46
N GLN A 18 -21.09 5.57 -19.60
CA GLN A 18 -21.65 4.53 -18.75
C GLN A 18 -21.20 4.67 -17.30
N VAL A 19 -19.92 4.98 -17.06
CA VAL A 19 -19.39 5.19 -15.71
C VAL A 19 -20.07 6.38 -15.03
N LEU A 20 -20.24 7.50 -15.74
CA LEU A 20 -20.91 8.69 -15.23
C LEU A 20 -22.42 8.45 -15.02
N SER A 21 -23.07 7.62 -15.84
CA SER A 21 -24.47 7.21 -15.64
C SER A 21 -24.62 6.32 -14.41
N ALA A 22 -23.73 5.33 -14.26
CA ALA A 22 -23.68 4.45 -13.10
C ALA A 22 -23.50 5.26 -11.82
N TYR A 23 -22.52 6.18 -11.82
CA TYR A 23 -22.28 7.13 -10.73
C TYR A 23 -23.56 7.90 -10.37
N LYS A 24 -24.18 8.60 -11.32
CA LYS A 24 -25.40 9.38 -11.04
C LYS A 24 -26.54 8.54 -10.48
N GLY A 25 -26.70 7.31 -10.95
CA GLY A 25 -27.74 6.38 -10.48
C GLY A 25 -27.43 5.71 -9.13
N SER A 26 -26.23 5.91 -8.58
CA SER A 26 -25.75 5.24 -7.37
C SER A 26 -25.73 6.16 -6.14
N ALA A 27 -26.38 7.32 -6.23
CA ALA A 27 -26.42 8.29 -5.15
C ALA A 27 -27.05 7.67 -3.88
N PRO A 28 -26.34 7.69 -2.73
CA PRO A 28 -26.91 7.22 -1.47
C PRO A 28 -28.16 8.00 -1.07
N ASN A 29 -29.04 7.37 -0.29
CA ASN A 29 -30.14 8.08 0.34
C ASN A 29 -29.61 9.23 1.22
N LEU A 30 -30.24 10.40 1.14
CA LEU A 30 -29.76 11.61 1.81
C LEU A 30 -29.63 11.46 3.33
N ILE A 31 -30.54 10.74 3.98
CA ILE A 31 -30.57 10.60 5.44
C ILE A 31 -29.57 9.53 5.87
N THR A 32 -29.72 8.29 5.37
CA THR A 32 -28.84 7.18 5.79
C THR A 32 -27.41 7.38 5.31
N GLY A 33 -27.22 7.91 4.11
CA GLY A 33 -25.91 8.20 3.55
C GLY A 33 -25.19 9.36 4.24
N ALA A 34 -25.91 10.33 4.83
CA ALA A 34 -25.30 11.36 5.65
C ALA A 34 -24.77 10.77 6.97
N LEU A 35 -25.51 9.84 7.57
CA LEU A 35 -25.13 9.17 8.82
C LEU A 35 -23.96 8.19 8.64
N SER A 36 -23.91 7.45 7.54
CA SER A 36 -22.81 6.51 7.24
C SER A 36 -21.54 7.20 6.71
N GLY A 37 -21.68 8.44 6.22
CA GLY A 37 -20.64 9.18 5.52
C GLY A 37 -20.59 8.92 3.99
N ASP A 38 -21.40 8.00 3.49
CA ASP A 38 -21.40 7.60 2.09
C ASP A 38 -21.81 8.77 1.16
N LEU A 39 -22.65 9.69 1.63
CA LEU A 39 -23.11 10.82 0.81
C LEU A 39 -21.96 11.77 0.41
N TRP A 40 -21.08 12.13 1.35
CA TRP A 40 -19.96 13.03 1.03
C TRP A 40 -18.84 12.27 0.30
N ARG A 41 -18.66 10.98 0.60
CA ARG A 41 -17.76 10.08 -0.14
C ARG A 41 -18.20 9.93 -1.60
N HIS A 42 -19.49 9.74 -1.87
CA HIS A 42 -20.07 9.74 -3.20
C HIS A 42 -19.73 11.04 -3.95
N LYS A 43 -19.93 12.21 -3.32
CA LYS A 43 -19.52 13.49 -3.92
C LYS A 43 -18.01 13.55 -4.21
N SER A 44 -17.18 12.95 -3.34
CA SER A 44 -15.73 12.83 -3.57
C SER A 44 -15.42 11.98 -4.81
N VAL A 45 -16.12 10.87 -5.02
CA VAL A 45 -15.98 10.05 -6.24
C VAL A 45 -16.29 10.86 -7.50
N GLY A 46 -17.35 11.69 -7.47
CA GLY A 46 -17.65 12.57 -8.59
C GLY A 46 -16.48 13.47 -9.00
N ARG A 47 -15.73 14.01 -8.04
CA ARG A 47 -14.53 14.83 -8.30
C ARG A 47 -13.40 14.02 -8.94
N THR A 48 -13.23 12.77 -8.52
CA THR A 48 -12.24 11.85 -9.11
C THR A 48 -12.64 11.47 -10.54
N LEU A 49 -13.91 11.12 -10.77
CA LEU A 49 -14.42 10.82 -12.11
C LEU A 49 -14.31 12.02 -13.05
N GLN A 50 -14.60 13.24 -12.57
CA GLN A 50 -14.43 14.46 -13.35
C GLN A 50 -12.98 14.66 -13.80
N GLN A 51 -12.00 14.40 -12.92
CA GLN A 51 -10.59 14.52 -13.24
C GLN A 51 -10.14 13.50 -14.30
N ILE A 52 -10.51 12.24 -14.15
CA ILE A 52 -10.00 11.15 -15.00
C ILE A 52 -10.78 10.97 -16.32
N SER A 53 -12.01 11.50 -16.40
CA SER A 53 -12.81 11.47 -17.63
C SER A 53 -12.44 12.57 -18.62
N ASN A 54 -11.68 13.58 -18.19
CA ASN A 54 -11.07 14.57 -19.07
C ASN A 54 -9.68 14.07 -19.53
N PRO A 55 -9.48 13.79 -20.84
CA PRO A 55 -8.22 13.25 -21.35
C PRO A 55 -6.99 14.13 -21.07
N ASP A 56 -7.13 15.46 -21.17
CA ASP A 56 -6.03 16.40 -20.93
C ASP A 56 -5.66 16.43 -19.44
N ALA A 57 -6.67 16.41 -18.57
CA ALA A 57 -6.48 16.40 -17.12
C ALA A 57 -5.85 15.08 -16.63
N LEU A 58 -6.26 13.94 -17.21
CA LEU A 58 -5.63 12.64 -16.96
C LEU A 58 -4.18 12.64 -17.45
N LYS A 59 -3.93 13.12 -18.67
CA LYS A 59 -2.58 13.18 -19.23
C LYS A 59 -1.66 14.10 -18.42
N ALA A 60 -2.18 15.19 -17.89
CA ALA A 60 -1.45 16.09 -17.01
C ALA A 60 -1.04 15.40 -15.70
N LEU A 61 -1.91 14.57 -15.10
CA LEU A 61 -1.58 13.78 -13.91
C LEU A 61 -0.48 12.76 -14.17
N GLU A 62 -0.56 12.01 -15.27
CA GLU A 62 0.48 11.06 -15.69
C GLU A 62 1.82 11.77 -15.88
N THR A 63 1.81 12.88 -16.64
CA THR A 63 3.02 13.67 -16.91
C THR A 63 3.62 14.23 -15.63
N GLN A 64 2.79 14.67 -14.68
CA GLN A 64 3.27 15.17 -13.40
C GLN A 64 3.85 14.05 -12.53
N ALA A 65 3.25 12.86 -12.53
CA ALA A 65 3.75 11.69 -11.82
C ALA A 65 5.14 11.27 -12.35
N ASP A 66 5.33 11.27 -13.67
CA ASP A 66 6.62 10.98 -14.32
C ASP A 66 7.70 12.00 -13.94
N LYS A 67 7.38 13.30 -14.00
CA LYS A 67 8.31 14.38 -13.57
C LYS A 67 8.74 14.22 -12.12
N ASN A 68 7.81 13.89 -11.24
CA ASN A 68 8.12 13.66 -9.83
C ASN A 68 9.04 12.44 -9.65
N MET A 69 8.81 11.35 -10.40
CA MET A 69 9.69 10.18 -10.38
C MET A 69 11.09 10.50 -10.87
N GLU A 70 11.24 11.27 -11.95
CA GLU A 70 12.53 11.73 -12.45
C GLU A 70 13.28 12.50 -11.35
N GLU A 71 12.61 13.42 -10.65
CA GLU A 71 13.21 14.20 -9.58
C GLU A 71 13.60 13.32 -8.37
N TRP A 72 12.70 12.48 -7.86
CA TRP A 72 12.99 11.63 -6.71
C TRP A 72 14.06 10.59 -6.99
N SER A 73 14.21 10.17 -8.25
CA SER A 73 15.26 9.22 -8.64
C SER A 73 16.68 9.78 -8.50
N LYS A 74 16.85 11.12 -8.45
CA LYS A 74 18.13 11.81 -8.28
C LYS A 74 18.65 11.75 -6.84
N ALA A 75 17.74 11.75 -5.85
CA ALA A 75 18.07 11.76 -4.42
C ALA A 75 17.71 10.44 -3.72
N LYS A 76 17.69 9.32 -4.46
CA LYS A 76 17.25 8.03 -3.95
C LYS A 76 18.25 7.40 -2.97
N SER A 77 17.71 6.79 -1.92
CA SER A 77 18.45 5.85 -1.06
C SER A 77 18.43 4.44 -1.66
N PRO A 78 19.40 3.57 -1.33
CA PRO A 78 19.31 2.15 -1.62
C PRO A 78 18.04 1.52 -1.01
N PRO A 79 17.44 0.50 -1.64
CA PRO A 79 16.29 -0.18 -1.06
C PRO A 79 16.67 -0.94 0.22
N PRO A 80 15.72 -1.15 1.14
CA PRO A 80 16.03 -1.64 2.49
C PRO A 80 16.21 -3.17 2.58
N PHE A 81 15.82 -3.94 1.56
CA PHE A 81 15.91 -5.41 1.55
C PHE A 81 15.22 -6.06 2.76
N VAL A 82 14.03 -5.56 3.10
CA VAL A 82 13.29 -5.97 4.30
C VAL A 82 11.79 -5.96 4.04
N VAL A 83 11.05 -6.67 4.90
CA VAL A 83 9.62 -6.47 5.08
C VAL A 83 9.38 -5.45 6.19
N ASP A 84 8.69 -4.35 5.87
CA ASP A 84 8.26 -3.33 6.84
C ASP A 84 6.75 -3.45 7.08
N VAL A 85 6.33 -3.37 8.34
CA VAL A 85 4.91 -3.18 8.70
C VAL A 85 4.79 -1.77 9.27
N VAL A 86 3.87 -0.97 8.75
CA VAL A 86 3.79 0.46 9.11
C VAL A 86 2.37 0.88 9.46
N PRO A 87 2.17 1.67 10.53
CA PRO A 87 0.86 2.11 10.99
C PRO A 87 0.39 3.32 10.16
N LYS A 88 0.29 3.13 8.84
CA LYS A 88 0.02 4.20 7.86
C LYS A 88 -0.98 3.74 6.82
N ASP A 89 -1.67 4.72 6.25
CA ASP A 89 -2.47 4.55 5.04
C ASP A 89 -1.58 4.07 3.89
N TRP A 90 -2.12 3.22 3.02
CA TRP A 90 -1.39 2.63 1.90
C TRP A 90 -0.77 3.70 1.00
N GLY A 91 -1.51 4.77 0.69
CA GLY A 91 -1.08 5.82 -0.23
C GLY A 91 -0.03 6.73 0.38
N VAL A 92 -0.15 7.02 1.68
CA VAL A 92 0.87 7.77 2.44
C VAL A 92 2.17 6.97 2.52
N ALA A 93 2.12 5.70 2.94
CA ALA A 93 3.29 4.84 3.02
C ALA A 93 3.96 4.64 1.65
N THR A 94 3.16 4.42 0.61
CA THR A 94 3.67 4.22 -0.75
C THR A 94 4.33 5.48 -1.28
N LEU A 95 3.76 6.66 -1.07
CA LEU A 95 4.37 7.93 -1.46
C LEU A 95 5.71 8.14 -0.74
N ASP A 96 5.76 7.93 0.57
CA ASP A 96 6.98 8.10 1.37
C ASP A 96 8.10 7.18 0.85
N ALA A 97 7.80 5.90 0.61
CA ALA A 97 8.75 4.93 0.08
C ALA A 97 9.17 5.25 -1.37
N THR A 98 8.22 5.63 -2.22
CA THR A 98 8.47 6.01 -3.61
C THR A 98 9.44 7.18 -3.70
N ARG A 99 9.23 8.21 -2.87
CA ARG A 99 10.12 9.37 -2.76
C ARG A 99 11.50 9.01 -2.25
N ARG A 100 11.56 8.20 -1.18
CA ARG A 100 12.82 7.83 -0.53
C ARG A 100 13.71 6.97 -1.43
N TYR A 101 13.13 6.00 -2.14
CA TYR A 101 13.88 5.00 -2.90
C TYR A 101 13.90 5.27 -4.41
N GLY A 102 13.13 6.25 -4.90
CA GLY A 102 13.03 6.56 -6.33
C GLY A 102 12.55 5.35 -7.15
N LYS A 103 11.64 4.55 -6.58
CA LYS A 103 11.08 3.33 -7.18
C LYS A 103 9.57 3.39 -7.18
N ILE A 104 8.96 2.95 -8.28
CA ILE A 104 7.51 2.76 -8.37
C ILE A 104 7.15 1.46 -7.65
N TYR A 105 6.16 1.51 -6.78
CA TYR A 105 5.67 0.35 -6.04
C TYR A 105 4.47 -0.27 -6.74
N SER A 106 4.36 -1.59 -6.65
CA SER A 106 3.08 -2.27 -6.87
C SER A 106 2.23 -2.17 -5.59
N VAL A 107 0.96 -1.82 -5.70
CA VAL A 107 0.04 -1.69 -4.56
C VAL A 107 -1.05 -2.76 -4.68
N LEU A 108 -1.27 -3.51 -3.60
CA LEU A 108 -2.37 -4.44 -3.49
C LEU A 108 -3.70 -3.69 -3.33
N ASN A 109 -4.58 -3.85 -4.30
CA ASN A 109 -6.01 -3.58 -4.17
C ASN A 109 -6.68 -4.85 -3.60
N MET A 110 -7.21 -4.75 -2.38
CA MET A 110 -7.93 -5.83 -1.69
C MET A 110 -9.35 -5.96 -2.26
N ALA A 111 -9.41 -6.54 -3.45
CA ALA A 111 -10.55 -6.39 -4.33
C ALA A 111 -11.78 -7.20 -3.87
N SER A 112 -12.96 -6.69 -4.21
CA SER A 112 -14.15 -7.49 -4.40
C SER A 112 -13.91 -8.55 -5.47
N SER A 113 -14.43 -9.76 -5.26
CA SER A 113 -14.39 -10.83 -6.26
C SER A 113 -15.31 -10.55 -7.46
N LYS A 114 -16.32 -9.69 -7.30
CA LYS A 114 -17.39 -9.49 -8.29
C LYS A 114 -17.47 -8.08 -8.85
N PHE A 115 -17.29 -7.08 -7.99
CA PHE A 115 -17.57 -5.68 -8.34
C PHE A 115 -16.25 -4.88 -8.39
N PRO A 116 -15.74 -4.50 -9.56
CA PRO A 116 -14.52 -3.69 -9.64
C PRO A 116 -14.68 -2.38 -8.87
N GLY A 117 -13.80 -2.15 -7.89
CA GLY A 117 -13.89 -0.99 -7.01
C GLY A 117 -14.89 -1.16 -5.86
N GLY A 118 -15.41 -2.37 -5.64
CA GLY A 118 -16.37 -2.66 -4.59
C GLY A 118 -17.62 -1.78 -4.71
N SER A 119 -17.90 -1.02 -3.67
CA SER A 119 -19.03 -0.10 -3.55
C SER A 119 -18.66 1.37 -3.82
N PHE A 120 -17.51 1.66 -4.44
CA PHE A 120 -16.98 3.04 -4.51
C PHE A 120 -17.95 4.05 -5.15
N LEU A 121 -18.72 3.69 -6.18
CA LEU A 121 -19.70 4.61 -6.78
C LEU A 121 -20.79 5.06 -5.79
N GLN A 122 -21.05 4.27 -4.75
CA GLN A 122 -21.96 4.59 -3.66
C GLN A 122 -21.25 5.31 -2.50
N GLY A 123 -19.93 5.49 -2.56
CA GLY A 123 -19.15 6.12 -1.51
C GLY A 123 -18.72 5.16 -0.40
N GLY A 124 -18.49 3.88 -0.70
CA GLY A 124 -17.89 2.95 0.27
C GLY A 124 -16.52 3.39 0.79
N SER A 125 -16.05 2.73 1.84
CA SER A 125 -14.88 3.19 2.61
C SER A 125 -13.85 2.12 2.98
N ALA A 126 -13.99 0.88 2.46
CA ALA A 126 -12.94 -0.09 2.63
C ALA A 126 -11.72 0.29 1.78
N GLN A 127 -10.63 -0.48 1.89
CA GLN A 127 -9.37 -0.10 1.26
C GLN A 127 -9.47 -0.03 -0.27
N GLU A 128 -10.23 -0.91 -0.92
CA GLU A 128 -10.45 -0.87 -2.36
C GLU A 128 -11.13 0.44 -2.76
N GLU A 129 -12.24 0.79 -2.12
CA GLU A 129 -12.95 2.05 -2.40
C GLU A 129 -12.04 3.25 -2.12
N GLY A 130 -11.35 3.28 -0.98
CA GLY A 130 -10.40 4.33 -0.65
C GLY A 130 -9.31 4.50 -1.71
N LEU A 131 -8.84 3.40 -2.32
CA LEU A 131 -7.90 3.41 -3.43
C LEU A 131 -8.53 4.00 -4.70
N TRP A 132 -9.76 3.62 -5.02
CA TRP A 132 -10.48 4.10 -6.20
C TRP A 132 -10.93 5.56 -6.08
N HIS A 133 -11.18 6.04 -4.86
CA HIS A 133 -11.50 7.44 -4.58
C HIS A 133 -10.38 8.40 -4.91
N ARG A 134 -9.11 7.95 -4.90
CA ARG A 134 -7.94 8.84 -4.91
C ARG A 134 -6.96 8.62 -6.05
N THR A 135 -7.30 7.71 -6.96
CA THR A 135 -6.40 7.28 -8.04
C THR A 135 -7.11 7.25 -9.39
N THR A 136 -6.33 6.94 -10.42
CA THR A 136 -6.85 6.67 -11.77
C THR A 136 -7.40 5.26 -11.95
N CYS A 137 -7.36 4.38 -10.93
CA CYS A 137 -7.87 3.01 -11.03
C CYS A 137 -9.29 2.86 -11.60
N PRO A 138 -10.26 3.79 -11.38
CA PRO A 138 -11.57 3.68 -12.01
C PRO A 138 -11.57 3.69 -13.55
N THR A 139 -10.46 4.10 -14.20
CA THR A 139 -10.26 3.89 -15.65
C THR A 139 -10.36 2.40 -16.04
N SER A 140 -10.09 1.49 -15.11
CA SER A 140 -10.20 0.04 -15.30
C SER A 140 -11.62 -0.44 -15.56
N LEU A 141 -12.65 0.37 -15.27
CA LEU A 141 -14.03 0.07 -15.67
C LEU A 141 -14.22 0.03 -17.18
N LEU A 142 -13.28 0.61 -17.94
CA LEU A 142 -13.26 0.60 -19.40
C LEU A 142 -12.42 -0.56 -19.97
N SER A 143 -11.81 -1.38 -19.12
CA SER A 143 -10.92 -2.45 -19.55
C SER A 143 -11.70 -3.70 -19.97
N ASN A 144 -11.07 -4.51 -20.84
CA ASN A 144 -11.54 -5.87 -21.11
C ASN A 144 -11.67 -6.65 -19.80
N GLY A 145 -12.70 -7.48 -19.70
CA GLY A 145 -12.97 -8.26 -18.49
C GLY A 145 -13.90 -7.58 -17.48
N VAL A 146 -14.27 -6.32 -17.71
CA VAL A 146 -15.32 -5.61 -16.95
C VAL A 146 -16.53 -5.41 -17.85
N LEU A 147 -17.70 -5.81 -17.37
CA LEU A 147 -18.97 -5.72 -18.05
C LEU A 147 -19.87 -4.69 -17.36
N PHE A 148 -20.60 -3.91 -18.15
CA PHE A 148 -21.64 -3.03 -17.64
C PHE A 148 -23.00 -3.75 -17.67
N ASP A 149 -23.56 -4.04 -16.49
CA ASP A 149 -24.92 -4.55 -16.31
C ASP A 149 -25.90 -3.40 -16.39
N SER A 150 -26.53 -3.22 -17.55
CA SER A 150 -27.49 -2.15 -17.81
C SER A 150 -28.76 -2.24 -16.95
N LYS A 151 -29.12 -3.43 -16.45
CA LYS A 151 -30.30 -3.61 -15.58
C LYS A 151 -30.02 -3.10 -14.17
N LYS A 152 -28.80 -3.34 -13.68
CA LYS A 152 -28.36 -2.87 -12.37
C LYS A 152 -27.73 -1.48 -12.41
N ASN A 153 -27.45 -0.96 -13.61
CA ASN A 153 -26.67 0.26 -13.82
C ASN A 153 -25.31 0.19 -13.08
N TRP A 154 -24.64 -0.96 -13.19
CA TRP A 154 -23.45 -1.28 -12.40
C TRP A 154 -22.41 -2.07 -13.19
N PHE A 155 -21.18 -2.17 -12.69
CA PHE A 155 -20.09 -2.90 -13.32
C PHE A 155 -19.79 -4.21 -12.58
N VAL A 156 -19.56 -5.28 -13.35
CA VAL A 156 -19.22 -6.61 -12.83
C VAL A 156 -18.04 -7.19 -13.61
N TYR A 157 -17.25 -8.03 -12.97
CA TYR A 157 -16.26 -8.81 -13.70
C TYR A 157 -16.93 -9.86 -14.59
N ASP A 158 -16.32 -10.14 -15.74
CA ASP A 158 -16.62 -11.37 -16.46
C ASP A 158 -16.07 -12.60 -15.70
N PRO A 159 -16.53 -13.84 -16.01
CA PRO A 159 -16.11 -15.02 -15.27
C PRO A 159 -14.60 -15.28 -15.29
N ALA A 160 -13.91 -14.91 -16.36
CA ALA A 160 -12.46 -15.09 -16.47
C ALA A 160 -11.70 -14.12 -15.55
N THR A 161 -12.16 -12.89 -15.45
CA THR A 161 -11.59 -11.84 -14.60
C THR A 161 -11.92 -12.09 -13.13
N GLU A 162 -13.14 -12.56 -12.82
CA GLU A 162 -13.49 -13.05 -11.48
C GLU A 162 -12.57 -14.19 -11.04
N ALA A 163 -12.35 -15.19 -11.90
CA ALA A 163 -11.41 -16.28 -11.61
C ALA A 163 -9.96 -15.77 -11.43
N LEU A 164 -9.56 -14.76 -12.19
CA LEU A 164 -8.24 -14.15 -12.08
C LEU A 164 -8.06 -13.42 -10.74
N VAL A 165 -9.00 -12.56 -10.31
CA VAL A 165 -8.88 -11.86 -9.02
C VAL A 165 -8.96 -12.82 -7.83
N LEU A 166 -9.66 -13.95 -7.98
CA LEU A 166 -9.74 -15.04 -6.99
C LEU A 166 -8.53 -16.00 -6.98
N ALA A 167 -7.47 -15.71 -7.77
CA ALA A 167 -6.30 -16.59 -7.90
C ALA A 167 -6.63 -18.03 -8.37
N LYS A 168 -7.68 -18.20 -9.18
CA LYS A 168 -8.10 -19.48 -9.77
C LYS A 168 -7.58 -19.66 -11.20
N THR A 169 -7.00 -18.62 -11.78
CA THR A 169 -6.41 -18.66 -13.12
C THR A 169 -4.98 -19.18 -13.05
N LYS A 170 -4.69 -20.27 -13.75
CA LYS A 170 -3.34 -20.82 -13.89
C LYS A 170 -2.47 -19.87 -14.71
N MET A 171 -1.17 -19.84 -14.41
CA MET A 171 -0.17 -19.22 -15.29
C MET A 171 -0.14 -19.93 -16.64
N SER A 172 0.05 -19.18 -17.73
CA SER A 172 0.29 -19.74 -19.06
C SER A 172 1.62 -20.50 -19.11
N ALA A 173 1.86 -21.27 -20.17
CA ALA A 173 3.12 -21.98 -20.34
C ALA A 173 4.33 -21.02 -20.34
N GLU A 174 4.17 -19.84 -20.94
CA GLU A 174 5.20 -18.79 -20.99
C GLU A 174 5.45 -18.18 -19.61
N GLU A 175 4.39 -17.84 -18.87
CA GLU A 175 4.49 -17.29 -17.52
C GLU A 175 5.12 -18.31 -16.55
N LEU A 176 4.70 -19.57 -16.62
CA LEU A 176 5.23 -20.65 -15.79
C LEU A 176 6.71 -20.93 -16.11
N SER A 177 7.09 -20.91 -17.39
CA SER A 177 8.49 -21.01 -17.82
C SER A 177 9.33 -19.84 -17.29
N ALA A 178 8.81 -18.61 -17.39
CA ALA A 178 9.46 -17.43 -16.84
C ALA A 178 9.62 -17.53 -15.31
N LEU A 179 8.59 -18.02 -14.61
CA LEU A 179 8.62 -18.22 -13.16
C LEU A 179 9.67 -19.28 -12.76
N ARG A 180 9.68 -20.45 -13.41
CA ARG A 180 10.69 -21.52 -13.18
C ARG A 180 12.11 -20.98 -13.35
N LYS A 181 12.35 -20.24 -14.44
CA LYS A 181 13.65 -19.61 -14.70
C LYS A 181 14.05 -18.62 -13.61
N LYS A 182 13.13 -17.78 -13.15
CA LYS A 182 13.38 -16.78 -12.10
C LYS A 182 13.62 -17.44 -10.74
N ARG A 183 12.73 -18.37 -10.34
CA ARG A 183 12.75 -19.09 -9.05
C ARG A 183 13.84 -20.18 -8.97
N LYS A 184 14.41 -20.60 -10.11
CA LYS A 184 15.42 -21.67 -10.23
C LYS A 184 14.99 -23.00 -9.61
N MET A 185 13.73 -23.35 -9.77
CA MET A 185 13.16 -24.60 -9.29
C MET A 185 12.11 -25.10 -10.27
N ASP A 186 11.84 -26.41 -10.24
CA ASP A 186 10.70 -26.94 -10.96
C ASP A 186 9.41 -26.56 -10.25
N ILE A 187 8.44 -26.08 -11.03
CA ILE A 187 7.15 -25.59 -10.55
C ILE A 187 6.12 -26.19 -11.50
N PRO A 188 5.51 -27.34 -11.18
CA PRO A 188 4.62 -28.03 -12.10
C PRO A 188 3.38 -27.18 -12.41
N GLU A 189 2.92 -26.38 -11.44
CA GLU A 189 1.76 -25.53 -11.54
C GLU A 189 1.92 -24.26 -10.68
N ALA A 190 1.43 -23.13 -11.19
CA ALA A 190 1.32 -21.89 -10.46
C ALA A 190 0.07 -21.12 -10.90
N TYR A 191 -0.46 -20.30 -10.00
CA TYR A 191 -1.62 -19.45 -10.23
C TYR A 191 -1.19 -17.99 -10.29
N LYS A 192 -2.04 -17.14 -10.85
CA LYS A 192 -1.81 -15.70 -10.95
C LYS A 192 -3.04 -14.91 -10.53
N VAL A 193 -2.80 -13.66 -10.20
CA VAL A 193 -3.85 -12.67 -9.93
C VAL A 193 -3.78 -11.55 -10.97
N PHE A 194 -4.76 -10.64 -10.95
CA PHE A 194 -4.76 -9.52 -11.88
C PHE A 194 -3.63 -8.54 -11.55
N PHE A 195 -2.85 -8.19 -12.57
CA PHE A 195 -1.82 -7.15 -12.47
C PHE A 195 -2.02 -6.15 -13.59
N ASN A 196 -2.17 -4.88 -13.24
CA ASN A 196 -2.26 -3.81 -14.23
C ASN A 196 -0.87 -3.39 -14.66
N GLU A 197 -0.49 -3.75 -15.90
CA GLU A 197 0.78 -3.32 -16.49
C GLU A 197 0.82 -1.82 -16.79
N GLN A 198 -0.34 -1.16 -16.90
CA GLN A 198 -0.42 0.29 -17.02
C GLN A 198 -0.31 0.94 -15.64
N GLN A 199 0.59 1.92 -15.53
CA GLN A 199 0.75 2.68 -14.31
C GLN A 199 -0.54 3.44 -13.98
N GLN A 200 -0.89 3.42 -12.70
CA GLN A 200 -1.97 4.21 -12.13
C GLN A 200 -1.35 5.38 -11.37
N VAL A 201 -2.10 6.47 -11.25
CA VAL A 201 -1.63 7.68 -10.58
C VAL A 201 -2.47 7.93 -9.33
N CYS A 202 -1.80 8.13 -8.19
CA CYS A 202 -2.44 8.62 -6.97
C CYS A 202 -2.29 10.13 -6.88
N PHE A 203 -3.43 10.83 -6.80
CA PHE A 203 -3.48 12.30 -6.88
C PHE A 203 -4.34 12.93 -5.77
N ARG A 204 -4.88 12.13 -4.85
CA ARG A 204 -5.60 12.62 -3.66
C ARG A 204 -5.07 11.97 -2.37
N GLY A 205 -5.23 12.70 -1.28
CA GLY A 205 -4.86 12.29 0.07
C GLY A 205 -5.75 11.17 0.64
N PRO A 206 -5.43 10.68 1.84
CA PRO A 206 -6.20 9.63 2.51
C PRO A 206 -7.56 10.15 3.01
N GLU A 207 -8.40 9.23 3.47
CA GLU A 207 -9.49 9.57 4.39
C GLU A 207 -8.88 9.96 5.75
N VAL A 208 -9.35 11.07 6.31
CA VAL A 208 -8.86 11.59 7.59
C VAL A 208 -9.92 11.34 8.63
N LEU A 209 -9.58 10.56 9.65
CA LEU A 209 -10.45 10.37 10.81
C LEU A 209 -10.07 11.35 11.92
N VAL A 210 -11.07 11.98 12.51
CA VAL A 210 -10.94 12.89 13.66
C VAL A 210 -11.72 12.34 14.84
N PRO A 211 -11.30 12.61 16.09
CA PRO A 211 -12.11 12.31 17.26
C PRO A 211 -13.43 13.10 17.20
N THR A 212 -14.54 12.47 17.58
CA THR A 212 -15.78 13.22 17.84
C THR A 212 -15.56 14.13 19.05
N SER A 213 -15.59 15.45 18.84
CA SER A 213 -15.54 16.43 19.93
C SER A 213 -16.90 16.56 20.62
N THR A 214 -17.02 16.13 21.88
CA THR A 214 -17.44 16.92 23.07
C THR A 214 -17.73 16.01 24.27
N GLU A 215 -17.07 16.30 25.40
CA GLU A 215 -17.62 16.25 26.77
C GLU A 215 -18.29 14.97 27.34
N ASP A 216 -18.18 13.80 26.73
CA ASP A 216 -18.58 12.56 27.40
C ASP A 216 -17.44 12.01 28.27
N VAL A 217 -17.47 12.44 29.53
CA VAL A 217 -16.75 11.90 30.67
C VAL A 217 -16.79 10.36 30.63
N GLY A 218 -15.68 9.73 30.28
CA GLY A 218 -15.42 8.31 30.54
C GLY A 218 -15.66 7.30 29.41
N PHE A 219 -15.99 7.71 28.18
CA PHE A 219 -16.12 6.77 27.05
C PHE A 219 -15.03 6.98 25.98
N SER A 220 -14.48 5.88 25.46
CA SER A 220 -13.44 5.87 24.42
C SER A 220 -13.84 6.77 23.23
N SER A 221 -13.00 7.74 22.88
CA SER A 221 -13.25 8.63 21.73
C SER A 221 -13.46 7.82 20.45
N ARG A 222 -14.66 7.86 19.86
CA ARG A 222 -14.91 7.27 18.54
C ARG A 222 -14.29 8.17 17.47
N LEU A 223 -13.55 7.55 16.55
CA LEU A 223 -13.01 8.21 15.36
C LEU A 223 -14.06 8.20 14.24
N VAL A 224 -14.31 9.37 13.64
CA VAL A 224 -15.22 9.56 12.50
C VAL A 224 -14.51 10.25 11.35
N ALA A 225 -14.91 9.97 10.11
CA ALA A 225 -14.29 10.57 8.93
C ALA A 225 -14.70 12.04 8.77
N ASP A 226 -13.71 12.90 8.55
CA ASP A 226 -13.94 14.33 8.32
C ASP A 226 -14.08 14.62 6.83
N SER A 227 -15.25 15.08 6.40
CA SER A 227 -15.55 15.31 4.98
C SER A 227 -14.79 16.48 4.35
N HIS A 228 -14.25 17.40 5.16
CA HIS A 228 -13.48 18.56 4.69
C HIS A 228 -12.00 18.25 4.54
N LEU A 229 -11.46 17.37 5.39
CA LEU A 229 -10.05 16.98 5.39
C LEU A 229 -9.77 15.73 4.54
N SER A 230 -10.78 14.88 4.32
CA SER A 230 -10.64 13.62 3.59
C SER A 230 -10.52 13.80 2.08
N TYR A 231 -9.68 12.97 1.47
CA TYR A 231 -9.46 12.89 0.02
C TYR A 231 -9.16 14.25 -0.64
N LEU A 232 -8.47 15.15 0.04
CA LEU A 232 -8.03 16.42 -0.55
C LEU A 232 -7.04 16.16 -1.72
N PRO A 233 -7.04 16.99 -2.79
CA PRO A 233 -6.03 16.89 -3.83
C PRO A 233 -4.61 16.95 -3.26
N LEU A 234 -3.71 16.10 -3.75
CA LEU A 234 -2.29 16.21 -3.43
C LEU A 234 -1.71 17.45 -4.11
N SER A 235 -0.69 18.06 -3.51
CA SER A 235 0.15 19.01 -4.24
C SER A 235 0.75 18.32 -5.45
N MET A 236 0.96 19.05 -6.55
CA MET A 236 1.48 18.46 -7.79
C MET A 236 2.83 17.76 -7.58
N SER A 237 3.66 18.26 -6.66
CA SER A 237 4.93 17.65 -6.21
C SER A 237 4.80 16.36 -5.39
N ARG A 238 3.58 15.89 -5.10
CA ARG A 238 3.29 14.68 -4.31
C ARG A 238 2.45 13.67 -5.09
N VAL A 239 1.99 13.99 -6.29
CA VAL A 239 1.34 13.05 -7.21
C VAL A 239 2.34 11.96 -7.58
N PHE A 240 1.96 10.69 -7.53
CA PHE A 240 2.91 9.58 -7.76
C PHE A 240 2.29 8.43 -8.54
N PRO A 241 3.09 7.72 -9.37
CA PRO A 241 2.63 6.55 -10.07
C PRO A 241 2.79 5.29 -9.18
N PHE A 242 1.98 4.28 -9.47
CA PHE A 242 2.08 2.94 -8.89
C PHE A 242 1.56 1.89 -9.90
N TYR A 243 1.86 0.62 -9.67
CA TYR A 243 1.20 -0.48 -10.40
C TYR A 243 0.13 -1.12 -9.53
N GLU A 244 -1.02 -1.46 -10.08
CA GLU A 244 -2.09 -2.10 -9.31
C GLU A 244 -2.00 -3.63 -9.38
N LEU A 245 -2.02 -4.29 -8.23
CA LEU A 245 -2.19 -5.73 -8.08
C LEU A 245 -3.57 -5.99 -7.45
N ARG A 246 -4.50 -6.66 -8.14
CA ARG A 246 -5.83 -6.96 -7.60
C ARG A 246 -5.92 -8.42 -7.19
N SER A 247 -6.35 -8.65 -5.95
CA SER A 247 -6.63 -9.99 -5.45
C SER A 247 -7.76 -9.97 -4.43
N ALA A 248 -8.74 -10.85 -4.59
CA ALA A 248 -9.90 -10.98 -3.73
C ALA A 248 -9.68 -12.07 -2.68
N ALA A 249 -9.73 -11.68 -1.40
CA ALA A 249 -9.64 -12.62 -0.28
C ALA A 249 -10.93 -13.44 -0.15
N PRO A 250 -10.88 -14.62 0.52
CA PRO A 250 -12.10 -15.35 0.88
C PRO A 250 -13.07 -14.46 1.66
N GLU A 251 -14.33 -14.42 1.25
CA GLU A 251 -15.38 -13.62 1.90
C GLU A 251 -16.07 -14.45 2.99
N LEU A 252 -15.70 -14.22 4.25
CA LEU A 252 -16.17 -15.01 5.39
C LEU A 252 -17.26 -14.31 6.21
N ALA A 253 -17.59 -13.05 5.87
CA ALA A 253 -18.44 -12.16 6.66
C ALA A 253 -19.81 -12.75 7.03
N HIS A 254 -20.38 -13.54 6.13
CA HIS A 254 -21.72 -14.12 6.24
C HIS A 254 -21.72 -15.59 6.67
N LEU A 255 -20.56 -16.18 6.94
CA LEU A 255 -20.42 -17.58 7.28
C LEU A 255 -20.34 -17.76 8.80
N LYS A 256 -21.03 -18.79 9.32
CA LYS A 256 -20.82 -19.28 10.69
C LYS A 256 -19.68 -20.29 10.64
N ILE A 257 -18.50 -19.86 11.05
CA ILE A 257 -17.28 -20.68 10.99
C ILE A 257 -16.99 -21.27 12.36
N ASN A 258 -16.81 -22.59 12.42
CA ASN A 258 -16.16 -23.23 13.54
C ASN A 258 -14.65 -23.19 13.32
N TRP A 259 -13.94 -22.39 14.12
CA TRP A 259 -12.50 -22.24 14.00
C TRP A 259 -11.69 -23.37 14.66
N GLU A 260 -12.36 -24.40 15.19
CA GLU A 260 -11.76 -25.63 15.71
C GLU A 260 -11.92 -26.79 14.71
N ASP A 261 -12.66 -26.59 13.61
CA ASP A 261 -12.79 -27.58 12.54
C ASP A 261 -11.51 -27.63 11.71
N GLU A 262 -10.69 -28.65 11.93
CA GLU A 262 -9.41 -28.82 11.23
C GLU A 262 -9.57 -29.05 9.73
N SER A 263 -10.65 -29.69 9.27
CA SER A 263 -10.91 -29.88 7.84
C SER A 263 -11.17 -28.55 7.14
N PHE A 264 -11.99 -27.69 7.76
CA PHE A 264 -12.21 -26.34 7.29
C PHE A 264 -10.90 -25.52 7.30
N LEU A 265 -10.15 -25.58 8.41
CA LEU A 265 -8.89 -24.84 8.53
C LEU A 265 -7.84 -25.27 7.50
N GLU A 266 -7.77 -26.55 7.17
CA GLU A 266 -6.87 -27.08 6.15
C GLU A 266 -7.20 -26.48 4.77
N GLU A 267 -8.45 -26.56 4.34
CA GLU A 267 -8.86 -26.01 3.04
C GLU A 267 -8.75 -24.48 3.03
N TYR A 268 -9.10 -23.81 4.12
CA TYR A 268 -8.95 -22.36 4.25
C TYR A 268 -7.48 -21.93 4.12
N ARG A 269 -6.56 -22.59 4.82
CA ARG A 269 -5.12 -22.34 4.72
C ARG A 269 -4.59 -22.61 3.31
N LYS A 270 -5.10 -23.65 2.63
CA LYS A 270 -4.74 -23.96 1.25
C LYS A 270 -5.17 -22.87 0.27
N VAL A 271 -6.41 -22.37 0.38
CA VAL A 271 -6.91 -21.26 -0.44
C VAL A 271 -6.08 -19.99 -0.23
N LEU A 272 -5.81 -19.63 1.04
CA LEU A 272 -4.96 -18.48 1.36
C LEU A 272 -3.55 -18.63 0.79
N ARG A 273 -2.93 -19.80 0.96
CA ARG A 273 -1.57 -20.08 0.47
C ARG A 273 -1.49 -20.02 -1.06
N GLN A 274 -2.47 -20.58 -1.77
CA GLN A 274 -2.55 -20.47 -3.23
C GLN A 274 -2.66 -19.00 -3.65
N SER A 275 -3.52 -18.23 -2.99
CA SER A 275 -3.80 -16.86 -3.39
C SER A 275 -2.64 -15.91 -3.10
N ILE A 276 -2.03 -16.01 -1.92
CA ILE A 276 -0.84 -15.23 -1.54
C ILE A 276 0.36 -15.65 -2.41
N GLY A 277 0.54 -16.94 -2.65
CA GLY A 277 1.53 -17.45 -3.59
C GLY A 277 1.34 -16.85 -4.98
N ALA A 278 0.10 -16.82 -5.49
CA ALA A 278 -0.25 -16.23 -6.77
C ALA A 278 0.01 -14.72 -6.84
N GLN A 279 -0.27 -13.96 -5.77
CA GLN A 279 0.10 -12.54 -5.68
C GLN A 279 1.60 -12.34 -5.89
N LEU A 280 2.43 -13.08 -5.12
CA LEU A 280 3.88 -12.94 -5.15
C LEU A 280 4.48 -13.47 -6.46
N ASP A 281 4.02 -14.62 -6.97
CA ASP A 281 4.51 -15.19 -8.23
C ASP A 281 4.13 -14.30 -9.43
N THR A 282 2.95 -13.67 -9.41
CA THR A 282 2.56 -12.66 -10.42
C THR A 282 3.55 -11.49 -10.42
N LEU A 283 3.90 -10.96 -9.25
CA LEU A 283 4.89 -9.88 -9.12
C LEU A 283 6.27 -10.31 -9.61
N ILE A 284 6.70 -11.54 -9.31
CA ILE A 284 7.98 -12.10 -9.78
C ILE A 284 8.00 -12.17 -11.30
N VAL A 285 6.96 -12.73 -11.93
CA VAL A 285 6.83 -12.81 -13.39
C VAL A 285 6.89 -11.40 -14.01
N GLN A 286 6.19 -10.44 -13.40
CA GLN A 286 6.16 -9.03 -13.81
C GLN A 286 7.44 -8.23 -13.48
N GLY A 287 8.40 -8.85 -12.78
CA GLY A 287 9.68 -8.22 -12.43
C GLY A 287 9.55 -7.08 -11.40
N LYS A 288 8.51 -7.11 -10.57
CA LYS A 288 8.24 -6.10 -9.55
C LYS A 288 8.87 -6.52 -8.22
N THR A 289 9.74 -5.67 -7.70
CA THR A 289 10.54 -5.97 -6.49
C THR A 289 10.17 -5.10 -5.28
N ASN A 290 9.35 -4.07 -5.48
CA ASN A 290 8.92 -3.11 -4.46
C ASN A 290 7.39 -3.12 -4.40
N VAL A 291 6.81 -3.47 -3.25
CA VAL A 291 5.38 -3.76 -3.13
C VAL A 291 4.81 -3.21 -1.83
N ALA A 292 3.66 -2.56 -1.89
CA ALA A 292 2.80 -2.27 -0.76
C ALA A 292 1.63 -3.26 -0.76
N LEU A 293 1.66 -4.21 0.17
CA LEU A 293 0.58 -5.15 0.46
C LEU A 293 -0.37 -4.51 1.49
N SER A 294 -1.10 -5.31 2.26
CA SER A 294 -1.97 -4.84 3.35
C SER A 294 -2.42 -6.03 4.20
N ALA A 295 -3.29 -5.81 5.20
CA ALA A 295 -3.94 -6.87 5.97
C ALA A 295 -5.06 -7.55 5.14
N TRP A 296 -4.65 -8.30 4.10
CA TRP A 296 -5.52 -8.84 3.05
C TRP A 296 -6.72 -9.61 3.60
N GLY A 297 -7.93 -9.09 3.35
CA GLY A 297 -9.19 -9.71 3.78
C GLY A 297 -9.49 -9.67 5.29
N CYS A 298 -8.64 -9.05 6.11
CA CYS A 298 -8.76 -9.03 7.59
C CYS A 298 -9.68 -7.92 8.14
N GLY A 299 -10.44 -7.27 7.26
CA GLY A 299 -11.46 -6.26 7.61
C GLY A 299 -12.86 -6.83 7.37
N GLU A 300 -13.61 -6.22 6.45
CA GLU A 300 -14.98 -6.61 6.08
C GLU A 300 -15.14 -8.11 5.78
N PHE A 301 -14.17 -8.73 5.13
CA PHE A 301 -14.21 -10.16 4.77
C PHE A 301 -13.91 -11.11 5.93
N ARG A 302 -13.58 -10.60 7.13
CA ARG A 302 -13.41 -11.36 8.38
C ARG A 302 -12.40 -12.52 8.32
N ASN A 303 -11.35 -12.40 7.52
CA ASN A 303 -10.23 -13.34 7.58
C ASN A 303 -9.47 -13.16 8.90
N LYS A 304 -8.93 -14.26 9.45
CA LYS A 304 -8.14 -14.21 10.69
C LYS A 304 -6.75 -13.63 10.44
N PRO A 305 -6.39 -12.48 11.03
CA PRO A 305 -5.10 -11.85 10.77
C PRO A 305 -3.92 -12.74 11.14
N GLU A 306 -4.02 -13.57 12.18
CA GLU A 306 -2.95 -14.48 12.62
C GLU A 306 -2.69 -15.63 11.65
N ILE A 307 -3.69 -16.00 10.84
CA ILE A 307 -3.54 -17.01 9.79
C ILE A 307 -3.00 -16.34 8.52
N VAL A 308 -3.56 -15.19 8.14
CA VAL A 308 -3.14 -14.46 6.95
C VAL A 308 -1.69 -13.98 7.06
N ALA A 309 -1.30 -13.35 8.17
CA ALA A 309 0.07 -12.84 8.38
C ALA A 309 1.10 -13.98 8.36
N ARG A 310 0.81 -15.10 9.01
CA ARG A 310 1.67 -16.30 9.01
C ARG A 310 1.82 -16.91 7.63
N ILE A 311 0.76 -17.01 6.84
CA ILE A 311 0.87 -17.50 5.46
C ILE A 311 1.65 -16.51 4.59
N TYR A 312 1.48 -15.20 4.76
CA TYR A 312 2.34 -14.22 4.10
C TYR A 312 3.81 -14.44 4.45
N LYS A 313 4.15 -14.62 5.73
CA LYS A 313 5.52 -14.89 6.18
C LYS A 313 6.12 -16.08 5.46
N GLU A 314 5.45 -17.23 5.52
CA GLU A 314 5.90 -18.47 4.87
C GLU A 314 6.06 -18.31 3.35
N GLU A 315 5.12 -17.65 2.69
CA GLU A 315 5.17 -17.47 1.23
C GLU A 315 6.18 -16.42 0.78
N ILE A 316 6.45 -15.40 1.61
CA ILE A 316 7.50 -14.40 1.40
C ILE A 316 8.87 -15.06 1.57
N GLU A 317 9.09 -15.86 2.62
CA GLU A 317 10.38 -16.56 2.85
C GLU A 317 10.78 -17.43 1.66
N LYS A 318 9.82 -18.16 1.07
CA LYS A 318 10.03 -18.96 -0.15
C LYS A 318 10.46 -18.13 -1.37
N ARG A 319 10.23 -16.82 -1.35
CA ARG A 319 10.39 -15.89 -2.48
C ARG A 319 11.27 -14.67 -2.15
N ALA A 320 11.92 -14.66 -0.99
CA ALA A 320 12.58 -13.48 -0.44
C ALA A 320 13.61 -12.87 -1.40
N LEU A 321 14.34 -13.73 -2.13
CA LEU A 321 15.37 -13.34 -3.11
C LEU A 321 14.86 -12.45 -4.25
N HIS A 322 13.55 -12.39 -4.49
CA HIS A 322 12.95 -11.65 -5.61
C HIS A 322 12.48 -10.25 -5.26
N PHE A 323 12.50 -9.89 -3.98
CA PHE A 323 11.99 -8.60 -3.51
C PHE A 323 13.12 -7.76 -2.91
N GLN A 324 12.96 -6.45 -3.05
CA GLN A 324 13.83 -5.44 -2.44
C GLN A 324 13.12 -4.75 -1.29
N HIS A 325 11.80 -4.64 -1.34
CA HIS A 325 11.00 -4.06 -0.27
C HIS A 325 9.56 -4.55 -0.36
N LEU A 326 9.06 -5.13 0.72
CA LEU A 326 7.64 -5.41 0.90
C LEU A 326 7.16 -4.59 2.09
N MET A 327 6.10 -3.80 1.91
CA MET A 327 5.48 -3.03 2.99
C MET A 327 4.08 -3.55 3.27
N PHE A 328 3.70 -3.59 4.53
CA PHE A 328 2.33 -3.78 4.99
C PHE A 328 1.84 -2.50 5.69
N PRO A 329 1.35 -1.51 4.93
CA PRO A 329 0.65 -0.37 5.48
C PRO A 329 -0.73 -0.79 6.03
N ILE A 330 -0.88 -0.70 7.34
CA ILE A 330 -2.09 -1.12 8.06
C ILE A 330 -2.44 -0.03 9.06
N ILE A 331 -3.61 0.59 8.93
CA ILE A 331 -4.13 1.48 9.96
C ILE A 331 -5.10 0.69 10.85
N ASP A 332 -4.81 0.64 12.14
CA ASP A 332 -5.78 0.25 13.16
C ASP A 332 -6.39 1.50 13.78
N TYR A 333 -7.67 1.76 13.48
CA TYR A 333 -8.44 2.83 14.14
C TYR A 333 -9.03 2.37 15.48
N GLY A 334 -8.31 1.50 16.20
CA GLY A 334 -8.76 0.90 17.47
C GLY A 334 -9.89 -0.13 17.33
N ARG A 335 -10.17 -0.61 16.11
CA ARG A 335 -11.25 -1.59 15.82
C ARG A 335 -10.73 -3.03 15.68
N THR A 336 -9.46 -3.17 15.34
CA THR A 336 -8.77 -4.43 15.07
C THR A 336 -7.36 -4.37 15.67
N ASN A 337 -6.70 -5.51 15.79
CA ASN A 337 -5.29 -5.67 16.15
C ASN A 337 -4.45 -6.07 14.92
N ASN A 338 -4.92 -5.75 13.71
CA ASN A 338 -4.30 -6.19 12.45
C ASN A 338 -2.86 -5.71 12.34
N PHE A 339 -2.60 -4.44 12.68
CA PHE A 339 -1.25 -3.88 12.66
C PHE A 339 -0.34 -4.66 13.60
N GLN A 340 -0.76 -4.89 14.84
CA GLN A 340 0.05 -5.61 15.84
C GLN A 340 0.39 -7.03 15.38
N VAL A 341 -0.62 -7.79 14.94
CA VAL A 341 -0.43 -9.18 14.48
C VAL A 341 0.53 -9.25 13.30
N PHE A 342 0.36 -8.38 12.30
CA PHE A 342 1.26 -8.34 11.14
C PHE A 342 2.65 -7.86 11.53
N GLN A 343 2.75 -6.86 12.41
CA GLN A 343 4.02 -6.30 12.89
C GLN A 343 4.86 -7.36 13.60
N GLU A 344 4.25 -8.17 14.46
CA GLU A 344 4.91 -9.26 15.17
C GLU A 344 5.34 -10.40 14.23
N GLU A 345 4.52 -10.75 13.25
CA GLU A 345 4.82 -11.89 12.35
C GLU A 345 5.79 -11.56 11.21
N LEU A 346 5.71 -10.35 10.63
CA LEU A 346 6.31 -10.04 9.32
C LEU A 346 7.44 -9.03 9.38
N SER A 347 7.46 -8.13 10.36
CA SER A 347 8.40 -7.02 10.34
C SER A 347 9.84 -7.49 10.50
N GLY A 348 10.74 -6.95 9.69
CA GLY A 348 12.17 -7.26 9.77
C GLY A 348 12.60 -8.51 8.99
N LEU A 349 11.67 -9.26 8.39
CA LEU A 349 12.02 -10.38 7.50
C LEU A 349 12.95 -9.90 6.39
N LYS A 350 14.05 -10.63 6.17
CA LYS A 350 15.08 -10.26 5.19
C LYS A 350 14.64 -10.62 3.78
N LEU A 351 14.89 -9.70 2.85
CA LEU A 351 14.63 -9.86 1.42
C LEU A 351 15.92 -9.75 0.61
N GLY A 352 15.84 -10.05 -0.67
CA GLY A 352 16.94 -10.02 -1.62
C GLY A 352 18.01 -11.08 -1.35
N PRO A 353 19.10 -11.09 -2.13
CA PRO A 353 20.21 -11.98 -1.88
C PRO A 353 20.82 -11.67 -0.52
N THR A 354 20.87 -12.68 0.36
CA THR A 354 21.71 -12.66 1.56
C THR A 354 23.16 -12.65 1.12
N THR A 355 23.68 -11.46 0.81
CA THR A 355 25.13 -11.29 0.70
C THR A 355 25.65 -11.46 2.12
N PRO A 356 26.59 -12.37 2.41
CA PRO A 356 27.35 -12.29 3.65
C PRO A 356 27.91 -10.87 3.69
N LEU A 357 27.76 -10.18 4.83
CA LEU A 357 28.46 -8.93 5.07
C LEU A 357 29.97 -9.19 4.97
N VAL A 358 30.51 -9.12 3.75
CA VAL A 358 31.93 -8.94 3.56
C VAL A 358 32.17 -7.50 3.94
N PHE A 359 32.53 -7.27 5.20
CA PHE A 359 33.13 -6.02 5.63
C PHE A 359 34.34 -5.79 4.72
N SER A 360 34.20 -4.94 3.70
CA SER A 360 35.36 -4.39 3.02
C SER A 360 36.06 -3.49 4.05
N ARG A 361 37.15 -3.98 4.64
CA ARG A 361 38.18 -3.14 5.25
C ARG A 361 38.76 -2.25 4.16
N ALA A 362 38.06 -1.16 3.85
CA ALA A 362 38.53 -0.15 2.90
C ALA A 362 38.09 1.24 3.35
N LEU A 363 38.11 1.50 4.66
CA LEU A 363 38.11 2.86 5.23
C LEU A 363 38.95 2.85 6.51
N SER A 364 40.27 2.70 6.34
CA SER A 364 41.24 2.97 7.41
C SER A 364 42.36 3.92 6.95
N HIS A 365 42.14 4.70 5.89
CA HIS A 365 43.12 5.67 5.37
C HIS A 365 42.59 7.10 5.19
N TYR A 366 41.54 7.47 5.93
CA TYR A 366 41.29 8.87 6.22
C TYR A 366 41.25 9.05 7.74
N GLY A 367 42.35 9.56 8.27
CA GLY A 367 42.50 9.90 9.68
C GLY A 367 41.53 11.02 10.03
N PHE A 368 40.45 10.66 10.73
CA PHE A 368 39.74 11.61 11.56
C PHE A 368 40.49 11.72 12.88
N HIS A 369 41.23 12.82 13.05
CA HIS A 369 41.68 13.27 14.35
C HIS A 369 40.45 13.62 15.18
N THR A 370 40.13 12.78 16.17
CA THR A 370 39.31 13.18 17.31
C THR A 370 40.18 14.01 18.26
N PRO A 371 39.80 15.25 18.63
CA PRO A 371 40.51 16.00 19.66
C PRO A 371 40.29 15.31 21.00
N GLN A 372 41.38 14.99 21.70
CA GLN A 372 41.30 14.56 23.10
C GLN A 372 40.88 15.75 24.00
N PRO A 373 40.10 15.51 25.06
CA PRO A 373 39.80 16.53 26.05
C PRO A 373 41.08 16.94 26.80
N GLN A 374 41.40 18.23 26.75
CA GLN A 374 42.52 18.83 27.48
C GLN A 374 42.31 18.73 28.99
N LYS A 375 43.30 18.16 29.69
CA LYS A 375 43.43 18.28 31.15
C LYS A 375 43.77 19.74 31.51
N PRO A 376 43.23 20.30 32.61
CA PRO A 376 43.64 21.62 33.07
C PRO A 376 45.12 21.61 33.49
N ALA A 377 45.87 22.60 33.03
CA ALA A 377 47.27 22.79 33.38
C ALA A 377 47.42 23.33 34.80
N GLU A 378 48.20 22.61 35.61
CA GLU A 378 48.72 23.07 36.89
C GLU A 378 49.62 24.30 36.67
N THR A 379 49.32 25.39 37.38
CA THR A 379 50.18 26.58 37.40
C THR A 379 51.00 26.57 38.68
N GLN A 380 52.31 26.36 38.56
CA GLN A 380 53.28 26.64 39.62
C GLN A 380 54.27 27.71 39.14
N ASN A 381 54.32 28.85 39.85
CA ASN A 381 55.53 29.56 40.26
C ASN A 381 55.10 30.87 40.95
N GLN A 382 55.29 31.03 42.26
CA GLN A 382 56.51 31.28 43.05
C GLN A 382 56.57 32.76 43.49
N ASN A 383 56.28 32.93 44.79
CA ASN A 383 56.88 33.84 45.77
C ASN A 383 57.20 35.30 45.39
N GLN A 384 56.58 36.24 46.11
CA GLN A 384 57.33 37.13 47.00
C GLN A 384 56.47 37.79 48.10
N VAL A 385 57.03 37.67 49.30
CA VAL A 385 56.81 38.24 50.64
C VAL A 385 56.22 39.66 50.72
N SER A 386 55.26 39.87 51.64
CA SER A 386 55.20 40.97 52.65
C SER A 386 54.09 40.71 53.67
N GLN A 387 54.44 40.76 54.97
CA GLN A 387 53.58 40.47 56.14
C GLN A 387 52.75 41.72 56.61
N PRO A 388 52.16 41.77 57.84
CA PRO A 388 50.73 41.61 58.05
C PRO A 388 50.08 42.81 58.78
N LEU A 389 48.75 42.91 58.78
CA LEU A 389 48.05 43.70 59.80
C LEU A 389 46.83 42.97 60.36
N ASN A 390 46.81 42.99 61.69
CA ASN A 390 45.89 42.36 62.63
C ASN A 390 44.41 42.73 62.43
N GLY A 391 43.54 41.85 62.96
CA GLY A 391 42.43 42.33 63.78
C GLY A 391 41.07 41.69 63.55
N SER A 392 40.71 40.81 64.48
CA SER A 392 39.39 40.78 65.13
C SER A 392 38.16 40.20 64.39
N LYS A 393 37.73 39.03 64.88
CA LYS A 393 36.33 38.54 64.98
C LYS A 393 35.41 39.55 65.71
N PRO A 394 34.10 39.31 65.93
CA PRO A 394 33.11 38.43 65.26
C PRO A 394 31.78 39.16 64.93
N VAL A 395 30.85 38.50 64.21
CA VAL A 395 29.51 38.03 64.64
C VAL A 395 28.79 37.46 63.42
#